data_AF-A0AAX1BJZ4-F1
#
_entry.id   AF-A0AAX1BJZ4-F1
#
_cell.length_a   1.000
_cell.length_b   1.000
_cell.length_c   1.000
_cell.angle_alpha   90.00
_cell.angle_beta   90.00
_cell.angle_gamma   90.00
#
_symmetry.space_group_name_H-M   'P 1'
#
loop_
_entity.id
_entity.type
_entity.pdbx_description
1 polymer ?
#
loop_
_entity_poly.entity_id
_entity_poly.type
_entity_poly.pdbx_seq_one_letter_code
_entity_poly.pdbx_strand_id
1 'polypeptide(L)'
;RDDEAKEILHALMQQRGFYPMAAAQRLGEEYTFRIDKAPANANPALTQGPEMARVRELMYWNMDNTARSEWPNLVTSRTTDEKAQLARYAFDNHWWDLSVQATIAGKLWDHLEERFPLAYKDLVDRYTSGKDIPQSYAMAIARQESAWNPKVRSPVGASGLMQIM
;
A
#
# COMPACT_ATOMS: atom_id res chain seq x y z
N ARG A 1 -11.89 -16.91 -34.26
CA ARG A 1 -10.64 -16.41 -33.62
C ARG A 1 -10.94 -15.22 -32.72
N ASP A 2 -11.85 -14.32 -33.10
CA ASP A 2 -12.27 -13.21 -32.23
C ASP A 2 -12.95 -13.68 -30.94
N ASP A 3 -13.80 -14.72 -30.99
CA ASP A 3 -14.48 -15.24 -29.80
C ASP A 3 -13.50 -15.85 -28.79
N GLU A 4 -12.53 -16.65 -29.26
CA GLU A 4 -11.45 -17.22 -28.45
C GLU A 4 -10.58 -16.12 -27.80
N ALA A 5 -10.30 -15.03 -28.53
CA ALA A 5 -9.58 -13.89 -27.99
C ALA A 5 -10.38 -13.18 -26.89
N LYS A 6 -11.70 -12.98 -27.09
CA LYS A 6 -12.57 -12.37 -26.09
C LYS A 6 -12.66 -13.23 -24.83
N GLU A 7 -12.76 -14.55 -24.95
CA GLU A 7 -12.78 -15.45 -23.79
C GLU A 7 -11.51 -15.31 -22.94
N ILE A 8 -10.33 -15.24 -23.55
CA ILE A 8 -9.06 -15.02 -22.83
C ILE A 8 -9.08 -13.66 -22.12
N LEU A 9 -9.53 -12.61 -22.80
CA LEU A 9 -9.58 -11.26 -22.22
C LEU A 9 -10.58 -11.17 -21.06
N HIS A 10 -11.77 -11.78 -21.18
CA HIS A 10 -12.73 -11.85 -20.08
C HIS A 10 -12.19 -12.65 -18.88
N ALA A 11 -11.48 -13.75 -19.13
CA ALA A 11 -10.83 -14.52 -18.06
C ALA A 11 -9.74 -13.71 -17.34
N LEU A 12 -9.00 -12.86 -18.08
CA LEU A 12 -8.02 -11.94 -17.49
C LEU A 12 -8.68 -10.86 -16.64
N MET A 13 -9.83 -10.31 -17.05
CA MET A 13 -10.55 -9.27 -16.30
C MET A 13 -10.96 -9.70 -14.89
N GLN A 14 -11.12 -11.01 -14.64
CA GLN A 14 -11.42 -11.55 -13.30
C GLN A 14 -10.22 -11.51 -12.33
N GLN A 15 -9.05 -11.14 -12.81
CA GLN A 15 -7.81 -11.10 -12.02
C GLN A 15 -7.41 -9.66 -11.69
N ARG A 16 -6.38 -9.50 -10.86
CA ARG A 16 -5.83 -8.20 -10.45
C ARG A 16 -4.47 -7.96 -11.10
N GLY A 17 -4.30 -6.80 -11.73
CA GLY A 17 -3.00 -6.33 -12.19
C GLY A 17 -3.08 -5.51 -13.47
N PHE A 18 -1.92 -5.28 -14.08
CA PHE A 18 -1.79 -4.49 -15.31
C PHE A 18 -2.54 -5.10 -16.49
N TYR A 19 -2.30 -6.37 -16.81
CA TYR A 19 -2.94 -7.03 -17.96
C TYR A 19 -4.46 -7.20 -17.82
N PRO A 20 -5.02 -7.53 -16.64
CA PRO A 20 -6.48 -7.50 -16.42
C PRO A 20 -7.13 -6.15 -16.75
N MET A 21 -6.53 -5.04 -16.33
CA MET A 21 -7.03 -3.69 -16.67
C MET A 21 -6.90 -3.39 -18.16
N ALA A 22 -5.78 -3.79 -18.78
CA ALA A 22 -5.57 -3.65 -20.22
C ALA A 22 -6.57 -4.49 -21.04
N ALA A 23 -6.96 -5.67 -20.53
CA ALA A 23 -7.97 -6.52 -21.15
C ALA A 23 -9.36 -5.87 -21.13
N ALA A 24 -9.78 -5.30 -19.99
CA ALA A 24 -11.02 -4.53 -19.89
C ALA A 24 -11.02 -3.34 -20.86
N GLN A 25 -9.93 -2.56 -20.89
CA GLN A 25 -9.78 -1.45 -21.83
C GLN A 25 -9.83 -1.90 -23.29
N ARG A 26 -9.23 -3.05 -23.63
CA ARG A 26 -9.24 -3.61 -24.99
C ARG A 26 -10.64 -4.03 -25.43
N LEU A 27 -11.45 -4.53 -24.51
CA LEU A 27 -12.84 -4.93 -24.75
C LEU A 27 -13.80 -3.73 -24.72
N GLY A 28 -13.38 -2.58 -24.19
CA GLY A 28 -14.25 -1.42 -23.99
C GLY A 28 -15.20 -1.58 -22.81
N GLU A 29 -14.82 -2.42 -21.84
CA GLU A 29 -15.60 -2.73 -20.63
C GLU A 29 -14.97 -2.06 -19.41
N GLU A 30 -15.80 -1.78 -18.40
CA GLU A 30 -15.32 -1.25 -17.13
C GLU A 30 -14.59 -2.35 -16.34
N TYR A 31 -13.42 -2.02 -15.78
CA TYR A 31 -12.69 -2.92 -14.92
C TYR A 31 -13.21 -2.85 -13.48
N THR A 32 -13.67 -3.97 -12.94
CA THR A 32 -14.17 -4.05 -11.57
C THR A 32 -13.03 -4.36 -10.60
N PHE A 33 -12.78 -3.46 -9.66
CA PHE A 33 -11.83 -3.71 -8.57
C PHE A 33 -12.43 -4.65 -7.52
N ARG A 34 -11.71 -5.73 -7.21
CA ARG A 34 -11.96 -6.50 -5.98
C ARG A 34 -11.28 -5.80 -4.81
N ILE A 35 -12.08 -5.33 -3.86
CA ILE A 35 -11.61 -4.65 -2.65
C ILE A 35 -12.08 -5.45 -1.43
N ASP A 36 -11.20 -6.29 -0.92
CA ASP A 36 -11.41 -6.98 0.35
C ASP A 36 -11.21 -5.96 1.49
N LYS A 37 -12.06 -6.01 2.51
CA LYS A 37 -12.01 -5.08 3.65
C LYS A 37 -11.35 -5.74 4.85
N ALA A 38 -10.46 -5.01 5.51
CA ALA A 38 -9.97 -5.41 6.82
C ALA A 38 -11.10 -5.35 7.88
N PRO A 39 -10.98 -6.11 8.97
CA PRO A 39 -11.90 -5.99 10.10
C PRO A 39 -11.91 -4.55 10.64
N ALA A 40 -13.09 -4.03 10.99
CA ALA A 40 -13.28 -2.63 11.39
C ALA A 40 -12.51 -2.25 12.66
N ASN A 41 -12.26 -3.20 13.55
CA ASN A 41 -11.50 -2.97 14.78
C ASN A 41 -10.39 -4.01 14.89
N ALA A 42 -9.17 -3.56 15.13
CA ALA A 42 -8.09 -4.45 15.50
C ALA A 42 -8.30 -4.97 16.93
N ASN A 43 -8.00 -6.25 17.14
CA ASN A 43 -8.00 -6.87 18.47
C ASN A 43 -7.08 -6.08 19.41
N PRO A 44 -7.57 -5.62 20.58
CA PRO A 44 -6.76 -4.92 21.58
C PRO A 44 -5.46 -5.66 21.94
N ALA A 45 -5.47 -6.99 21.93
CA ALA A 45 -4.28 -7.78 22.22
C ALA A 45 -3.12 -7.55 21.22
N LEU A 46 -3.44 -7.18 19.98
CA LEU A 46 -2.44 -6.85 18.94
C LEU A 46 -1.92 -5.42 19.08
N THR A 47 -2.73 -4.51 19.63
CA THR A 47 -2.46 -3.07 19.59
C THR A 47 -2.06 -2.47 20.95
N GLN A 48 -2.26 -3.22 22.05
CA GLN A 48 -1.94 -2.77 23.41
C GLN A 48 -0.70 -3.47 24.00
N GLY A 49 -0.06 -4.37 23.25
CA GLY A 49 1.16 -5.03 23.68
C GLY A 49 2.39 -4.11 23.71
N PRO A 50 3.48 -4.51 24.40
CA PRO A 50 4.69 -3.71 24.52
C PRO A 50 5.38 -3.46 23.17
N GLU A 51 5.26 -4.38 22.21
CA GLU A 51 5.81 -4.21 20.85
C GLU A 51 5.12 -3.07 20.11
N MET A 52 3.79 -3.01 20.16
CA MET A 52 3.04 -1.91 19.55
C MET A 52 3.33 -0.58 20.26
N ALA A 53 3.49 -0.58 21.58
CA ALA A 53 3.87 0.62 22.32
C ALA A 53 5.22 1.17 21.83
N ARG A 54 6.23 0.31 21.60
CA ARG A 54 7.51 0.74 21.02
C ARG A 54 7.34 1.33 19.62
N VAL A 55 6.58 0.66 18.75
CA VAL A 55 6.31 1.17 17.38
C VAL A 55 5.65 2.55 17.45
N ARG A 56 4.67 2.75 18.33
CA ARG A 56 3.98 4.03 18.49
C ARG A 56 4.94 5.16 18.85
N GLU A 57 5.84 4.94 19.80
CA GLU A 57 6.84 5.94 20.19
C GLU A 57 7.83 6.22 19.04
N LEU A 58 8.29 5.18 18.33
CA LEU A 58 9.21 5.35 17.20
C LEU A 58 8.56 6.16 16.06
N MET A 59 7.28 5.91 15.74
CA MET A 59 6.55 6.69 14.75
C MET A 59 6.32 8.13 15.22
N TYR A 60 6.03 8.35 16.50
CA TYR A 60 5.90 9.70 17.07
C TYR A 60 7.17 10.54 16.89
N TRP A 61 8.35 9.93 17.04
CA TRP A 61 9.65 10.59 16.84
C TRP A 61 10.13 10.62 15.38
N ASN A 62 9.31 10.22 14.40
CA ASN A 62 9.70 10.09 12.98
C ASN A 62 10.96 9.21 12.78
N MET A 63 11.07 8.14 13.58
CA MET A 63 12.12 7.13 13.46
C MET A 63 11.64 5.98 12.56
N ASP A 64 11.14 6.28 11.37
CA ASP A 64 10.48 5.34 10.45
C ASP A 64 11.32 4.09 10.19
N ASN A 65 12.63 4.25 9.97
CA ASN A 65 13.53 3.12 9.71
C ASN A 65 13.66 2.18 10.92
N THR A 66 13.66 2.72 12.15
CA THR A 66 13.70 1.91 13.38
C THR A 66 12.34 1.25 13.64
N ALA A 67 11.24 1.99 13.46
CA ALA A 67 9.88 1.43 13.52
C ALA A 67 9.72 0.28 12.51
N ARG A 68 10.27 0.43 11.31
CA ARG A 68 10.29 -0.57 10.24
C ARG A 68 11.15 -1.79 10.55
N SER A 69 12.09 -1.72 11.48
CA SER A 69 12.81 -2.89 11.98
C SER A 69 11.99 -3.66 13.03
N GLU A 70 11.16 -2.98 13.82
CA GLU A 70 10.27 -3.60 14.82
C GLU A 70 8.99 -4.17 14.20
N TRP A 71 8.40 -3.45 13.24
CA TRP A 71 7.10 -3.79 12.65
C TRP A 71 7.03 -5.19 12.00
N PRO A 72 8.02 -5.62 11.19
CA PRO A 72 8.05 -6.99 10.66
C PRO A 72 8.03 -8.06 11.73
N ASN A 73 8.73 -7.85 12.85
CA ASN A 73 8.76 -8.84 13.94
C ASN A 73 7.37 -8.99 14.56
N LEU A 74 6.66 -7.87 14.74
CA LEU A 74 5.27 -7.87 15.23
C LEU A 74 4.31 -8.56 14.26
N VAL A 75 4.48 -8.34 12.95
CA VAL A 75 3.53 -8.76 11.91
C VAL A 75 3.77 -10.19 11.42
N THR A 76 5.02 -10.64 11.27
CA THR A 76 5.37 -11.85 10.50
C THR A 76 4.79 -13.13 11.09
N SER A 77 4.79 -13.24 12.42
CA SER A 77 4.32 -14.41 13.18
C SER A 77 2.79 -14.47 13.35
N ARG A 78 2.07 -13.45 12.88
CA ARG A 78 0.61 -13.33 13.03
C ARG A 78 -0.15 -14.06 11.93
N THR A 79 -1.40 -14.39 12.21
CA THR A 79 -2.32 -14.93 11.21
C THR A 79 -2.65 -13.89 10.14
N THR A 80 -3.13 -14.32 8.97
CA THR A 80 -3.51 -13.39 7.89
C THR A 80 -4.55 -12.36 8.32
N ASP A 81 -5.52 -12.76 9.15
CA ASP A 81 -6.54 -11.87 9.69
C ASP A 81 -5.95 -10.82 10.64
N GLU A 82 -5.09 -11.23 11.56
CA GLU A 82 -4.37 -10.31 12.46
C GLU A 82 -3.46 -9.35 11.67
N LYS A 83 -2.84 -9.81 10.58
CA LYS A 83 -2.07 -8.93 9.68
C LYS A 83 -2.95 -7.90 8.99
N ALA A 84 -4.18 -8.25 8.60
CA ALA A 84 -5.15 -7.30 8.04
C ALA A 84 -5.60 -6.27 9.08
N GLN A 85 -5.82 -6.71 10.33
CA GLN A 85 -6.11 -5.82 11.45
C GLN A 85 -4.94 -4.85 11.73
N LEU A 86 -3.70 -5.33 11.70
CA LEU A 86 -2.50 -4.49 11.87
C LEU A 86 -2.32 -3.51 10.70
N ALA A 87 -2.59 -3.93 9.47
CA ALA A 87 -2.58 -3.05 8.29
C ALA A 87 -3.61 -1.91 8.45
N ARG A 88 -4.84 -2.26 8.86
CA ARG A 88 -5.90 -1.27 9.12
C ARG A 88 -5.55 -0.33 10.27
N TYR A 89 -5.00 -0.86 11.35
CA TYR A 89 -4.55 -0.04 12.48
C TYR A 89 -3.48 0.97 12.06
N ALA A 90 -2.48 0.54 11.28
CA ALA A 90 -1.45 1.45 10.76
C ALA A 90 -2.05 2.49 9.80
N PHE A 91 -2.99 2.09 8.93
CA PHE A 91 -3.71 2.98 8.03
C PHE A 91 -4.46 4.09 8.80
N ASP A 92 -5.24 3.71 9.82
CA ASP A 92 -6.03 4.66 10.62
C ASP A 92 -5.14 5.63 11.42
N ASN A 93 -3.92 5.22 11.78
CA ASN A 93 -2.92 6.06 12.45
C ASN A 93 -2.04 6.86 11.47
N HIS A 94 -2.33 6.83 10.17
CA HIS A 94 -1.56 7.52 9.12
C HIS A 94 -0.11 7.03 8.99
N TRP A 95 0.18 5.79 9.43
CA TRP A 95 1.46 5.11 9.26
C TRP A 95 1.49 4.36 7.93
N TRP A 96 1.53 5.14 6.84
CA TRP A 96 1.29 4.65 5.48
C TRP A 96 2.23 3.53 5.03
N ASP A 97 3.50 3.63 5.39
CA ASP A 97 4.53 2.67 5.05
C ASP A 97 4.35 1.34 5.82
N LEU A 98 3.94 1.42 7.10
CA LEU A 98 3.64 0.27 7.94
C LEU A 98 2.36 -0.45 7.50
N SER A 99 1.33 0.30 7.05
CA SER A 99 0.12 -0.26 6.42
C SER A 99 0.49 -1.10 5.20
N VAL A 100 1.26 -0.51 4.29
CA VAL A 100 1.73 -1.22 3.09
C VAL A 100 2.61 -2.43 3.46
N GLN A 101 3.50 -2.30 4.43
CA GLN A 101 4.35 -3.40 4.87
C GLN A 101 3.54 -4.57 5.45
N ALA A 102 2.48 -4.29 6.23
CA ALA A 102 1.61 -5.31 6.78
C ALA A 102 0.84 -6.06 5.68
N THR A 103 0.33 -5.35 4.68
CA THR A 103 -0.33 -6.00 3.53
C THR A 103 0.62 -6.89 2.72
N ILE A 104 1.88 -6.49 2.56
CA ILE A 104 2.92 -7.30 1.92
C ILE A 104 3.20 -8.57 2.74
N ALA A 105 3.40 -8.43 4.06
CA ALA A 105 3.69 -9.55 4.96
C ALA A 105 2.52 -10.55 5.09
N GLY A 106 1.28 -10.06 4.92
CA GLY A 106 0.06 -10.87 4.93
C GLY A 106 -0.38 -11.39 3.57
N LYS A 107 0.32 -11.02 2.48
CA LYS A 107 -0.12 -11.30 1.10
C LYS A 107 -1.57 -10.85 0.85
N LEU A 108 -1.96 -9.71 1.44
CA LEU A 108 -3.31 -9.15 1.44
C LEU A 108 -3.58 -8.39 0.14
N TRP A 109 -3.43 -9.06 -1.00
CA TRP A 109 -3.30 -8.37 -2.28
C TRP A 109 -4.56 -7.63 -2.74
N ASP A 110 -5.74 -8.06 -2.29
CA ASP A 110 -7.02 -7.44 -2.60
C ASP A 110 -7.48 -6.42 -1.55
N HIS A 111 -6.69 -6.18 -0.48
CA HIS A 111 -6.93 -5.10 0.49
C HIS A 111 -6.42 -3.76 -0.07
N LEU A 112 -7.08 -3.26 -1.11
CA LEU A 112 -6.55 -2.15 -1.92
C LEU A 112 -6.44 -0.83 -1.15
N GLU A 113 -7.33 -0.58 -0.18
CA GLU A 113 -7.31 0.64 0.62
C GLU A 113 -6.03 0.75 1.46
N GLU A 114 -5.67 -0.32 2.19
CA GLU A 114 -4.45 -0.38 3.00
C GLU A 114 -3.18 -0.49 2.15
N ARG A 115 -3.28 -1.03 0.93
CA ARG A 115 -2.15 -1.15 -0.02
C ARG A 115 -1.82 0.15 -0.75
N PHE A 116 -2.80 1.01 -0.95
CA PHE A 116 -2.71 2.25 -1.70
C PHE A 116 -3.29 3.43 -0.90
N PRO A 117 -2.76 3.73 0.30
CA PRO A 117 -3.25 4.84 1.10
C PRO A 117 -3.02 6.18 0.38
N LEU A 118 -3.87 7.16 0.69
CA LEU A 118 -3.73 8.53 0.21
C LEU A 118 -2.66 9.30 1.00
N ALA A 119 -1.45 8.74 1.05
CA ALA A 119 -0.33 9.28 1.81
C ALA A 119 0.11 10.64 1.27
N TYR A 120 0.40 11.58 2.18
CA TYR A 120 0.87 12.93 1.85
C TYR A 120 0.00 13.69 0.83
N LYS A 121 -1.31 13.37 0.75
CA LYS A 121 -2.24 13.89 -0.26
C LYS A 121 -2.12 15.39 -0.47
N ASP A 122 -2.15 16.17 0.61
CA ASP A 122 -2.13 17.64 0.53
C ASP A 122 -0.79 18.21 0.05
N LEU A 123 0.32 17.53 0.35
CA LEU A 123 1.62 17.91 -0.19
C LEU A 123 1.68 17.59 -1.68
N VAL A 124 1.26 16.39 -2.09
CA VAL A 124 1.28 16.02 -3.51
C VAL A 124 0.36 16.94 -4.30
N ASP A 125 -0.86 17.19 -3.83
CA ASP A 125 -1.80 18.13 -4.45
C ASP A 125 -1.18 19.52 -4.64
N ARG A 126 -0.60 20.09 -3.58
CA ARG A 126 0.10 21.37 -3.64
C ARG A 126 1.22 21.38 -4.69
N TYR A 127 2.02 20.33 -4.76
CA TYR A 127 3.18 20.27 -5.65
C TYR A 127 2.84 19.81 -7.06
N THR A 128 1.68 19.21 -7.32
CA THR A 128 1.18 18.93 -8.67
C THR A 128 0.28 20.04 -9.20
N SER A 129 -0.28 20.89 -8.32
CA SER A 129 -1.05 22.07 -8.72
C SER A 129 -0.22 22.97 -9.63
N GLY A 130 -0.77 23.28 -10.81
CA GLY A 130 -0.08 24.05 -11.85
C GLY A 130 0.96 23.28 -12.66
N LYS A 131 0.99 21.94 -12.58
CA LYS A 131 1.79 21.06 -13.46
C LYS A 131 0.87 20.18 -14.29
N ASP A 132 1.36 19.73 -15.43
CA ASP A 132 0.64 18.81 -16.32
C ASP A 132 0.59 17.36 -15.79
N ILE A 133 1.35 17.05 -14.74
CA ILE A 133 1.36 15.71 -14.13
C ILE A 133 0.14 15.53 -13.21
N PRO A 134 -0.67 14.47 -13.38
CA PRO A 134 -1.78 14.20 -12.47
C PRO A 134 -1.29 13.87 -11.06
N GLN A 135 -2.05 14.29 -10.04
CA GLN A 135 -1.80 13.95 -8.64
C GLN A 135 -1.69 12.43 -8.44
N SER A 136 -2.62 11.67 -9.02
CA SER A 136 -2.65 10.20 -8.95
C SER A 136 -1.38 9.57 -9.52
N TYR A 137 -0.82 10.14 -10.59
CA TYR A 137 0.41 9.66 -11.21
C TYR A 137 1.63 9.92 -10.31
N ALA A 138 1.76 11.13 -9.77
CA ALA A 138 2.84 11.44 -8.82
C ALA A 138 2.81 10.54 -7.58
N MET A 139 1.60 10.28 -7.05
CA MET A 139 1.42 9.34 -5.94
C MET A 139 1.75 7.89 -6.33
N ALA A 140 1.37 7.45 -7.53
CA ALA A 140 1.69 6.11 -8.02
C ALA A 140 3.21 5.89 -8.13
N ILE A 141 3.96 6.88 -8.61
CA ILE A 141 5.42 6.84 -8.63
C ILE A 141 5.96 6.75 -7.20
N ALA A 142 5.57 7.65 -6.29
CA ALA A 142 6.05 7.62 -4.91
C ALA A 142 5.74 6.29 -4.20
N ARG A 143 4.56 5.71 -4.44
CA ARG A 143 4.15 4.40 -3.94
C ARG A 143 5.04 3.27 -4.44
N GLN A 144 5.42 3.30 -5.71
CA GLN A 144 6.29 2.29 -6.32
C GLN A 144 7.73 2.42 -5.80
N GLU A 145 8.25 3.64 -5.71
CA GLU A 145 9.64 3.93 -5.38
C GLU A 145 9.99 3.65 -3.92
N SER A 146 9.12 4.05 -2.99
CA SER A 146 9.45 4.02 -1.55
C SER A 146 8.52 3.17 -0.70
N ALA A 147 7.42 2.67 -1.27
CA ALA A 147 6.30 2.10 -0.50
C ALA A 147 5.87 3.03 0.65
N TRP A 148 5.93 4.34 0.42
CA TRP A 148 5.63 5.44 1.35
C TRP A 148 6.61 5.70 2.50
N ASN A 149 7.78 5.04 2.55
CA ASN A 149 8.80 5.37 3.55
C ASN A 149 9.61 6.62 3.10
N PRO A 150 9.48 7.78 3.78
CA PRO A 150 10.18 9.01 3.39
C PRO A 150 11.68 9.00 3.72
N LYS A 151 12.17 8.03 4.49
CA LYS A 151 13.56 7.90 4.95
C LYS A 151 14.32 6.76 4.28
N VAL A 152 13.71 6.07 3.33
CA VAL A 152 14.35 4.95 2.63
C VAL A 152 15.45 5.43 1.69
N ARG A 153 16.55 4.69 1.66
CA ARG A 153 17.68 4.92 0.75
C ARG A 153 18.06 3.63 0.05
N SER A 154 18.22 3.68 -1.27
CA SER A 154 18.66 2.52 -2.06
C SER A 154 20.17 2.26 -1.89
N PRO A 155 20.65 1.05 -2.24
CA PRO A 155 22.09 0.75 -2.21
C PRO A 155 22.94 1.68 -3.08
N VAL A 156 22.36 2.27 -4.13
CA VAL A 156 23.05 3.16 -5.08
C VAL A 156 22.88 4.65 -4.75
N GLY A 157 22.18 4.99 -3.66
CA GLY A 157 22.12 6.35 -3.12
C GLY A 157 20.79 7.08 -3.28
N ALA A 158 19.87 6.58 -4.11
CA ALA A 158 18.55 7.16 -4.31
C ALA A 158 17.77 7.29 -2.99
N SER A 159 17.09 8.41 -2.77
CA SER A 159 16.60 8.80 -1.44
C SER A 159 15.15 9.29 -1.42
N GLY A 160 14.44 8.92 -0.35
CA GLY A 160 13.13 9.47 0.00
C GLY A 160 11.96 8.90 -0.80
N LEU A 161 10.81 9.61 -0.72
CA LEU A 161 9.52 9.15 -1.23
C LEU A 161 9.52 8.81 -2.73
N MET A 162 10.31 9.55 -3.51
CA MET A 162 10.39 9.41 -4.97
C MET A 162 11.78 8.94 -5.44
N GLN A 163 12.62 8.44 -4.53
CA GLN A 163 13.95 7.89 -4.84
C GLN A 163 14.79 8.78 -5.78
N ILE A 164 14.96 10.05 -5.39
CA ILE A 164 15.79 11.01 -6.13
C ILE A 164 17.27 10.67 -5.89
N MET A 165 18.09 10.72 -6.95
CA MET A 165 19.53 10.44 -6.92
C MET A 165 20.35 11.55 -6.27
#